data_AF-A0A958AFT1-F1
#
_entry.id   AF-A0A958AFT1-F1
#
_cell.length_a   1.000
_cell.length_b   1.000
_cell.length_c   1.000
_cell.angle_alpha   90.00
_cell.angle_beta   90.00
_cell.angle_gamma   90.00
#
_symmetry.space_group_name_H-M   'P 1'
#
loop_
_entity.id
_entity.type
_entity.pdbx_description
1 polymer ?
#
loop_
_entity_poly.entity_id
_entity_poly.type
_entity_poly.pdbx_seq_one_letter_code
_entity_poly.pdbx_strand_id
1 'polypeptide(L)'
;MQLEVESKVESKDQVGHETVFVDQFIDGILDPSRPMLGPVRDGGHIVANTAPGCWGPMITPEIRGGHEVTRPVAVAGAEVGD
;
A
#
# COMPACT_ATOMS: atom_id res chain seq x y z
N MET A 1 27.74 1.84 -27.51
CA MET A 1 27.09 3.00 -26.91
C MET A 1 26.10 2.45 -25.89
N GLN A 2 26.64 2.05 -24.73
CA GLN A 2 25.87 1.51 -23.61
C GLN A 2 25.37 2.71 -22.80
N LEU A 3 24.08 2.76 -22.48
CA LEU A 3 23.59 3.50 -21.32
C LEU A 3 22.55 2.60 -20.64
N GLU A 4 23.03 1.88 -19.62
CA GLU A 4 22.23 1.30 -18.55
C GLU A 4 21.62 2.44 -17.74
N VAL A 5 20.33 2.35 -17.43
CA VAL A 5 19.73 3.13 -16.34
C VAL A 5 19.24 2.12 -15.32
N GLU A 6 20.13 1.83 -14.39
CA GLU A 6 19.89 1.05 -13.20
C GLU A 6 19.34 2.00 -12.12
N SER A 7 18.06 1.91 -11.80
CA SER A 7 17.49 2.63 -10.65
C SER A 7 17.55 1.75 -9.41
N LYS A 8 18.72 1.76 -8.76
CA LYS A 8 18.93 1.22 -7.41
C LYS A 8 18.17 2.09 -6.40
N VAL A 9 17.27 1.49 -5.61
CA VAL A 9 16.85 2.05 -4.32
C VAL A 9 17.05 0.98 -3.26
N GLU A 10 18.05 1.19 -2.41
CA GLU A 10 18.34 0.37 -1.23
C GLU A 10 17.32 0.60 -0.12
N SER A 11 17.03 -0.44 0.65
CA SER A 11 17.18 -0.36 2.12
C SER A 11 17.29 -1.75 2.73
N LYS A 12 18.50 -2.07 3.19
CA LYS A 12 18.80 -3.12 4.17
C LYS A 12 18.01 -2.84 5.46
N ASP A 13 17.39 -3.88 6.02
CA ASP A 13 16.72 -3.90 7.33
C ASP A 13 15.92 -2.63 7.65
N GLN A 14 14.81 -2.38 6.94
CA GLN A 14 13.88 -1.34 7.40
C GLN A 14 13.27 -1.78 8.72
N VAL A 15 13.67 -1.15 9.82
CA VAL A 15 12.92 -1.21 11.07
C VAL A 15 11.54 -0.62 10.79
N GLY A 16 10.55 -1.48 10.55
CA GLY A 16 9.20 -1.07 10.25
C GLY A 16 8.51 -0.37 11.43
N HIS A 17 7.45 0.37 11.14
CA HIS A 17 6.65 1.02 12.16
C HIS A 17 5.86 0.00 13.00
N GLU A 18 5.67 0.30 14.29
CA GLU A 18 4.81 -0.48 15.20
C GLU A 18 3.35 -0.50 14.72
N THR A 19 2.86 0.66 14.25
CA THR A 19 1.49 0.81 13.77
C THR A 19 1.47 1.69 12.54
N VAL A 20 0.76 1.25 11.51
CA VAL A 20 0.47 2.04 10.30
C VAL A 20 -1.03 2.31 10.22
N PHE A 21 -1.39 3.58 10.14
CA PHE A 21 -2.76 4.02 9.90
C PHE A 21 -2.97 4.23 8.41
N VAL A 22 -4.06 3.67 7.86
CA VAL A 22 -4.42 3.79 6.46
C VAL A 22 -5.74 4.52 6.32
N ASP A 23 -5.69 5.75 5.81
CA ASP A 23 -6.82 6.64 5.61
C ASP A 23 -7.03 7.04 4.15
N GLN A 24 -6.22 6.49 3.24
CA GLN A 24 -6.25 6.78 1.81
C GLN A 24 -6.71 5.57 1.01
N PHE A 25 -7.47 5.84 -0.05
CA PHE A 25 -7.95 4.85 -1.01
C PHE A 25 -7.20 4.94 -2.33
N ILE A 26 -7.17 3.84 -3.07
CA ILE A 26 -6.70 3.80 -4.46
C ILE A 26 -7.84 3.43 -5.40
N ASP A 27 -7.63 3.63 -6.70
CA ASP A 27 -8.57 3.40 -7.81
C ASP A 27 -8.95 1.91 -8.04
N GLY A 28 -8.72 1.03 -7.06
CA GLY A 28 -9.00 -0.40 -7.13
C GLY A 28 -7.97 -1.22 -7.93
N ILE A 29 -6.91 -0.59 -8.47
CA ILE A 29 -5.85 -1.29 -9.20
C ILE A 29 -4.65 -1.54 -8.29
N LEU A 30 -4.40 -2.81 -7.96
CA LEU A 30 -3.20 -3.25 -7.26
C LEU A 30 -2.04 -3.41 -8.27
N ASP A 31 -1.05 -2.53 -8.17
CA ASP A 31 0.15 -2.51 -8.99
C ASP A 31 1.38 -2.46 -8.06
N PRO A 32 2.26 -3.48 -8.08
CA PRO A 32 3.47 -3.51 -7.25
C PRO A 32 4.44 -2.35 -7.48
N SER A 33 4.34 -1.67 -8.63
CA SER A 33 5.18 -0.53 -8.99
C SER A 33 4.68 0.78 -8.37
N ARG A 34 3.46 0.79 -7.80
CA ARG A 34 2.87 1.98 -7.19
C ARG A 34 3.32 2.14 -5.72
N PRO A 35 3.36 3.37 -5.19
CA PRO A 35 3.81 3.61 -3.82
C PRO A 35 2.90 2.97 -2.75
N MET A 36 3.52 2.25 -1.83
CA MET A 36 2.89 1.70 -0.62
C MET A 36 3.12 2.61 0.59
N LEU A 37 2.29 2.49 1.63
CA LEU A 37 2.54 3.08 2.95
C LEU A 37 3.46 2.19 3.78
N GLY A 38 4.05 2.74 4.84
CA GLY A 38 4.91 1.98 5.75
C GLY A 38 6.37 1.90 5.30
N PRO A 39 7.13 0.88 5.75
CA PRO A 39 6.65 -0.45 6.10
C PRO A 39 6.20 -0.63 7.56
N VAL A 40 5.30 -1.57 7.81
CA VAL A 40 4.98 -2.08 9.15
C VAL A 40 6.00 -3.14 9.55
N ARG A 41 6.44 -3.19 10.82
CA ARG A 41 7.33 -4.26 11.29
C ARG A 41 6.61 -5.61 11.33
N ASP A 42 7.37 -6.70 11.26
CA ASP A 42 6.83 -8.02 11.62
C ASP A 42 6.24 -7.99 13.04
N GLY A 43 5.03 -8.56 13.18
CA GLY A 43 4.22 -8.49 14.41
C GLY A 43 3.72 -7.08 14.79
N GLY A 44 3.75 -6.11 13.88
CA GLY A 44 3.14 -4.79 14.06
C GLY A 44 1.63 -4.78 13.75
N HIS A 45 1.03 -3.59 13.79
CA HIS A 45 -0.42 -3.40 13.63
C HIS A 45 -0.75 -2.52 12.43
N ILE A 46 -1.81 -2.88 11.70
CA ILE A 46 -2.38 -2.03 10.64
C ILE A 46 -3.80 -1.65 11.06
N VAL A 47 -4.08 -0.35 11.11
CA VAL A 47 -5.42 0.17 11.36
C VAL A 47 -5.91 0.84 10.08
N ALA A 48 -6.85 0.21 9.40
CA ALA A 48 -7.34 0.65 8.10
C ALA A 48 -8.77 1.18 8.21
N ASN A 49 -8.99 2.40 7.72
CA ASN A 49 -10.34 2.91 7.48
C ASN A 49 -10.84 2.34 6.15
N THR A 50 -11.81 1.42 6.19
CA THR A 50 -12.30 0.75 4.98
C THR A 50 -13.34 1.60 4.26
N ALA A 51 -13.40 1.47 2.94
CA ALA A 51 -14.45 2.11 2.14
C ALA A 51 -15.85 1.64 2.59
N PRO A 52 -16.94 2.38 2.31
CA PRO A 52 -18.32 2.06 2.73
C PRO A 52 -18.93 0.82 2.03
N GLY A 53 -18.12 -0.13 1.59
CA GLY A 53 -18.50 -1.31 0.83
C GLY A 53 -18.99 -0.99 -0.59
N CYS A 54 -19.78 -1.88 -1.19
CA CYS A 54 -20.28 -1.76 -2.57
C CYS A 54 -21.10 -0.49 -2.84
N TRP A 55 -21.52 0.21 -1.79
CA TRP A 55 -22.28 1.46 -1.86
C TRP A 55 -21.40 2.70 -1.83
N GLY A 56 -20.07 2.56 -1.75
CA GLY A 56 -19.11 3.66 -1.68
C GLY A 56 -19.37 4.77 -2.69
N PRO A 57 -19.47 4.47 -4.01
CA PRO A 57 -19.76 5.49 -5.03
C PRO A 57 -21.15 6.16 -4.90
N MET A 58 -22.10 5.50 -4.23
CA MET A 58 -23.44 6.04 -4.01
C MET A 58 -23.50 6.99 -2.80
N ILE A 59 -22.62 6.82 -1.82
CA ILE A 59 -22.58 7.64 -0.59
C ILE A 59 -21.53 8.75 -0.73
N THR A 60 -20.36 8.42 -1.27
CA THR A 60 -19.20 9.31 -1.42
C THR A 60 -18.83 9.38 -2.91
N PRO A 61 -19.26 10.42 -3.65
CA PRO A 61 -19.07 10.49 -5.10
C PRO A 61 -17.61 10.48 -5.58
N GLU A 62 -16.65 10.82 -4.72
CA GLU A 62 -15.22 10.74 -5.07
C GLU A 62 -14.70 9.29 -5.17
N ILE A 63 -15.43 8.33 -4.59
CA ILE A 63 -15.14 6.90 -4.68
C ILE A 63 -15.60 6.40 -6.06
N ARG A 64 -14.65 5.89 -6.85
CA ARG A 64 -14.84 5.50 -8.25
C ARG A 64 -15.54 4.15 -8.43
N GLY A 65 -15.49 3.28 -7.43
CA GLY A 65 -16.08 1.95 -7.52
C GLY A 65 -16.34 1.28 -6.18
N GLY A 66 -17.26 0.32 -6.16
CA GLY A 66 -17.57 -0.50 -4.97
C GLY A 66 -16.44 -1.46 -4.54
N HIS A 67 -15.33 -1.49 -5.28
CA HIS A 67 -14.12 -2.27 -5.01
C HIS A 67 -12.90 -1.38 -4.75
N GLU A 68 -13.10 -0.12 -4.37
CA GLU A 68 -11.96 0.67 -3.88
C GLU A 68 -11.37 0.02 -2.64
N VAL A 69 -10.04 -0.10 -2.66
CA VAL A 69 -9.26 -0.67 -1.57
C VAL A 69 -8.43 0.43 -0.94
N THR A 70 -8.16 0.28 0.35
CA THR A 70 -7.22 1.13 1.06
C THR A 70 -5.82 1.01 0.44
N ARG A 71 -5.03 2.07 0.49
CA ARG A 71 -3.67 2.07 -0.06
C ARG A 71 -2.87 0.89 0.52
N PRO A 72 -2.17 0.09 -0.31
CA PRO A 72 -1.36 -1.02 0.18
C PRO A 72 -0.28 -0.56 1.16
N VAL A 73 0.02 -1.43 2.12
CA VAL A 73 1.04 -1.23 3.16
C VAL A 73 2.16 -2.23 2.93
N ALA A 74 3.40 -1.74 2.87
CA ALA A 74 4.57 -2.59 2.81
C ALA A 74 4.82 -3.25 4.18
N VAL A 75 5.30 -4.49 4.18
CA VAL A 75 5.72 -5.20 5.38
C VAL A 75 7.25 -5.27 5.37
N ALA A 76 7.87 -4.90 6.49
CA ALA A 76 9.32 -4.88 6.61
C ALA A 76 9.87 -6.31 6.53
N GLY A 77 10.81 -6.53 5.63
CA GLY A 77 11.46 -7.84 5.44
C GLY A 77 10.61 -8.87 4.69
N ALA A 78 9.42 -8.52 4.21
CA ALA A 78 8.63 -9.44 3.39
C ALA A 78 9.23 -9.58 1.98
N GLU A 79 9.39 -10.82 1.55
CA GLU A 79 9.90 -11.21 0.24
C GLU A 79 8.83 -11.92 -0.61
N VAL A 80 9.11 -12.09 -1.90
CA VAL A 80 8.18 -12.78 -2.81
C VAL A 80 8.16 -14.27 -2.47
N GLY A 81 7.01 -14.77 -2.02
CA GLY A 81 6.79 -16.18 -1.71
C GLY A 81 6.68 -16.51 -0.22
N ASP A 82 6.87 -15.51 0.65
CA ASP A 82 6.47 -15.55 2.06
C ASP A 82 4.95 -15.69 2.23
#